data_AF-A0A0D3HMV4-F1
#
_entry.id   AF-A0A0D3HMV4-F1
#
_cell.length_a   1.000
_cell.length_b   1.000
_cell.length_c   1.000
_cell.angle_alpha   90.00
_cell.angle_beta   90.00
_cell.angle_gamma   90.00
#
_symmetry.space_group_name_H-M   'P 1'
#
loop_
_entity.id
_entity.type
_entity.pdbx_description
1 polymer ?
#
loop_
_entity_poly.entity_id
_entity_poly.type
_entity_poly.pdbx_seq_one_letter_code
_entity_poly.pdbx_strand_id
1 'polypeptide(L)'
;MAMAEAVASEKLGGAGSRRRRQTTAAGADTTAPSPSFHADLGGWTVSIFLLKLRFGRGRYRWGPRCDDSGKSNPVRGGAPGQAAASGPKWFSVASRIGGKAGSSGARRSGINRPTEQQPAQPVTDQPSFFSLTPRPTKPIHHQSTYLGLRLRRANASRSSLSSPTWTHPTLWGNGDYGRLGMGALESRWSPTACPFFLTGRPDGDDDDPPTSLACGGAHTLFLTESGRVFAAGLNDFGQLGIGSSVTHSLEPIEVSGIDEKVVEVSAGNHHSCAVTADGKLFTWGRNSSGQLGLGKRAGKVVSTPRKVDCLADARVKMVALGSEHSIATTEEGEVLSWGAAGAGRLGHGHETSILGFSITTSEYTPRLIKNLDGVKIKRIAAGMLHSACIDEKGTLFIFGQKTEKVGFGRSGDELRPTVVEDVPFSEEVACGGYHTCVVTDSGDLYSWGSNENGCLGLGGTDMVRSPEVLKSSLFKFPVSKVSCGWKHTAVISGGDIYTWGWGGANGTFFEEGHSSGGQLGHGNDVDYFEPMMVEFSKNARAVHVSCGFNHTGAIFEYSEN
;
A
#
# COMPACT_ATOMS: atom_id res chain seq x y z
N MET A 1 13.66 -7.19 -16.47
CA MET A 1 13.20 -6.95 -17.86
C MET A 1 11.87 -7.66 -18.09
N ALA A 2 10.85 -7.34 -17.29
CA ALA A 2 9.52 -7.96 -17.31
C ALA A 2 8.46 -7.02 -16.70
N MET A 3 8.60 -5.71 -16.98
CA MET A 3 7.87 -4.64 -16.29
C MET A 3 7.69 -3.41 -17.20
N ALA A 4 7.56 -3.63 -18.51
CA ALA A 4 7.46 -2.58 -19.53
C ALA A 4 6.35 -2.83 -20.59
N GLU A 5 5.76 -4.03 -20.65
CA GLU A 5 4.79 -4.41 -21.70
C GLU A 5 3.33 -4.11 -21.31
N ALA A 6 3.07 -3.68 -20.07
CA ALA A 6 1.72 -3.50 -19.52
C ALA A 6 0.94 -2.26 -20.05
N VAL A 7 1.55 -1.46 -20.93
CA VAL A 7 0.97 -0.22 -21.50
C VAL A 7 0.79 -0.32 -23.03
N ALA A 8 1.25 -1.41 -23.65
CA ALA A 8 1.40 -1.51 -25.11
C ALA A 8 0.23 -2.22 -25.84
N SER A 9 -0.99 -2.23 -25.28
CA SER A 9 -2.05 -3.14 -25.74
C SER A 9 -3.45 -2.55 -26.00
N GLU A 10 -3.60 -1.34 -26.56
CA GLU A 10 -4.88 -0.95 -27.19
C GLU A 10 -4.81 0.07 -28.35
N LYS A 11 -4.14 -0.28 -29.46
CA LYS A 11 -4.32 0.40 -30.77
C LYS A 11 -4.37 -0.57 -31.95
N LEU A 12 -5.52 -1.21 -32.16
CA LEU A 12 -5.94 -1.79 -33.46
C LEU A 12 -7.47 -2.02 -33.46
N GLY A 13 -8.25 -0.93 -33.59
CA GLY A 13 -9.68 -0.91 -33.22
C GLY A 13 -10.66 -0.17 -34.16
N GLY A 14 -10.28 0.12 -35.41
CA GLY A 14 -11.22 0.49 -36.48
C GLY A 14 -11.73 1.94 -36.54
N ALA A 15 -11.34 2.67 -37.59
CA ALA A 15 -12.06 3.84 -38.09
C ALA A 15 -11.86 3.96 -39.61
N GLY A 16 -12.77 3.39 -40.40
CA GLY A 16 -12.69 3.44 -41.87
C GLY A 16 -13.34 4.71 -42.44
N SER A 17 -12.56 5.55 -43.14
CA SER A 17 -13.09 6.71 -43.87
C SER A 17 -12.63 6.72 -45.33
N ARG A 18 -13.57 6.92 -46.26
CA ARG A 18 -13.33 6.95 -47.72
C ARG A 18 -13.25 8.39 -48.24
N ARG A 19 -12.15 8.75 -48.93
CA ARG A 19 -12.08 9.55 -50.19
C ARG A 19 -10.62 9.87 -50.55
N ARG A 20 -10.21 10.23 -51.79
CA ARG A 20 -10.53 9.78 -53.18
C ARG A 20 -9.75 10.69 -54.19
N ARG A 21 -8.72 10.17 -54.87
CA ARG A 21 -8.11 10.60 -56.19
C ARG A 21 -6.88 9.67 -56.44
N GLN A 22 -6.67 9.02 -57.60
CA GLN A 22 -6.28 9.53 -58.94
C GLN A 22 -4.89 10.20 -58.93
N THR A 23 -3.89 9.88 -59.79
CA THR A 23 -3.70 8.87 -60.89
C THR A 23 -2.16 8.79 -61.20
N THR A 24 -1.51 8.00 -62.08
CA THR A 24 -1.87 7.16 -63.26
C THR A 24 -0.71 6.16 -63.60
N ALA A 25 -1.00 5.03 -64.28
CA ALA A 25 -0.12 4.27 -65.21
C ALA A 25 1.23 3.64 -64.69
N ALA A 26 1.80 2.57 -65.27
CA ALA A 26 1.32 1.45 -66.12
C ALA A 26 2.42 0.35 -66.19
N GLY A 27 2.09 -0.91 -66.54
CA GLY A 27 3.11 -1.95 -66.82
C GLY A 27 2.65 -3.43 -66.75
N ALA A 28 2.70 -4.11 -67.90
CA ALA A 28 2.51 -5.54 -68.20
C ALA A 28 3.32 -6.56 -67.34
N ASP A 29 3.06 -7.88 -67.29
CA ASP A 29 1.91 -8.78 -67.65
C ASP A 29 2.27 -10.25 -67.21
N THR A 30 1.46 -11.25 -67.57
CA THR A 30 1.68 -12.73 -67.58
C THR A 30 1.21 -13.60 -66.39
N THR A 31 0.03 -14.22 -66.59
CA THR A 31 -0.33 -15.64 -66.31
C THR A 31 -0.44 -16.22 -64.88
N ALA A 32 -1.47 -17.05 -64.69
CA ALA A 32 -1.82 -17.79 -63.46
C ALA A 32 -1.37 -19.29 -63.55
N PRO A 33 -1.60 -20.23 -62.58
CA PRO A 33 -2.86 -20.46 -61.83
C PRO A 33 -2.72 -20.64 -60.29
N SER A 34 -3.84 -20.85 -59.62
CA SER A 34 -3.96 -21.14 -58.18
C SER A 34 -3.83 -22.63 -57.82
N PRO A 35 -3.61 -22.96 -56.54
CA PRO A 35 -4.68 -23.61 -55.79
C PRO A 35 -4.84 -23.12 -54.32
N SER A 36 -5.94 -23.53 -53.68
CA SER A 36 -6.32 -23.21 -52.30
C SER A 36 -5.91 -24.28 -51.29
N PHE A 37 -5.52 -23.90 -50.06
CA PHE A 37 -5.55 -24.77 -48.89
C PHE A 37 -5.85 -23.99 -47.60
N HIS A 38 -6.67 -24.60 -46.71
CA HIS A 38 -6.86 -24.18 -45.32
C HIS A 38 -5.77 -24.78 -44.43
N ALA A 39 -5.39 -24.08 -43.37
CA ALA A 39 -4.64 -24.63 -42.24
C ALA A 39 -5.14 -23.99 -40.93
N ASP A 40 -5.82 -24.78 -40.10
CA ASP A 40 -6.29 -24.35 -38.77
C ASP A 40 -5.30 -24.77 -37.67
N LEU A 41 -5.30 -24.05 -36.55
CA LEU A 41 -4.31 -24.19 -35.48
C LEU A 41 -4.78 -25.12 -34.34
N GLY A 42 -4.02 -26.19 -34.10
CA GLY A 42 -4.06 -26.96 -32.85
C GLY A 42 -2.68 -26.93 -32.17
N GLY A 43 -2.57 -27.05 -30.84
CA GLY A 43 -3.62 -27.37 -29.86
C GLY A 43 -3.15 -28.43 -28.88
N TRP A 44 -2.07 -28.16 -28.13
CA TRP A 44 -1.46 -29.13 -27.22
C TRP A 44 -2.11 -29.10 -25.83
N THR A 45 -2.40 -30.27 -25.27
CA THR A 45 -2.85 -30.47 -23.89
C THR A 45 -2.02 -31.57 -23.22
N VAL A 46 -1.68 -31.37 -21.95
CA VAL A 46 -0.85 -32.31 -21.16
C VAL A 46 -1.71 -33.02 -20.13
N SER A 47 -1.65 -34.35 -20.09
CA SER A 47 -2.42 -35.19 -19.15
C SER A 47 -1.57 -35.65 -17.98
N ILE A 48 -2.11 -35.58 -16.76
CA ILE A 48 -1.47 -36.05 -15.52
C ILE A 48 -2.20 -37.30 -15.00
N PHE A 49 -1.43 -38.31 -14.58
CA PHE A 49 -1.96 -39.55 -13.99
C PHE A 49 -2.37 -39.35 -12.52
N LEU A 50 -3.46 -40.01 -12.11
CA LEU A 50 -3.94 -40.04 -10.72
C LEU A 50 -3.84 -41.44 -10.12
N LEU A 51 -3.13 -41.57 -9.00
CA LEU A 51 -2.97 -42.82 -8.26
C LEU A 51 -4.14 -43.03 -7.27
N LYS A 52 -4.73 -44.23 -7.25
CA LYS A 52 -5.78 -44.59 -6.27
C LYS A 52 -5.17 -45.08 -4.96
N LEU A 53 -5.53 -44.44 -3.86
CA LEU A 53 -5.37 -44.98 -2.50
C LEU A 53 -6.74 -45.20 -1.84
N ARG A 54 -6.87 -46.28 -1.06
CA ARG A 54 -8.07 -46.59 -0.27
C ARG A 54 -7.94 -45.98 1.13
N PHE A 55 -8.98 -45.31 1.62
CA PHE A 55 -9.08 -44.91 3.02
C PHE A 55 -9.97 -45.87 3.82
N GLY A 56 -9.54 -46.15 5.06
CA GLY A 56 -10.33 -46.87 6.06
C GLY A 56 -11.38 -45.98 6.74
N ARG A 57 -12.32 -46.60 7.46
CA ARG A 57 -13.42 -45.88 8.14
C ARG A 57 -12.93 -45.16 9.41
N GLY A 58 -13.19 -43.86 9.50
CA GLY A 58 -13.21 -43.09 10.74
C GLY A 58 -14.52 -42.28 10.84
N ARG A 59 -15.16 -42.26 12.01
CA ARG A 59 -16.42 -41.53 12.21
C ARG A 59 -16.17 -40.10 12.67
N TYR A 60 -16.66 -39.11 11.92
CA TYR A 60 -17.01 -37.79 12.47
C TYR A 60 -18.38 -37.33 11.95
N ARG A 61 -19.06 -36.50 12.74
CA ARG A 61 -20.49 -36.20 12.65
C ARG A 61 -20.71 -34.98 11.74
N TRP A 62 -21.76 -35.00 10.90
CA TRP A 62 -22.12 -33.92 9.98
C TRP A 62 -23.64 -33.70 9.96
N GLY A 63 -24.04 -32.48 9.63
CA GLY A 63 -25.33 -32.14 9.05
C GLY A 63 -25.91 -30.81 9.56
N PRO A 64 -26.82 -30.15 8.80
CA PRO A 64 -27.13 -30.29 7.37
C PRO A 64 -26.48 -29.14 6.54
N ARG A 65 -26.09 -29.22 5.26
CA ARG A 65 -26.51 -30.01 4.07
C ARG A 65 -27.86 -29.59 3.46
N CYS A 66 -27.81 -29.03 2.25
CA CYS A 66 -28.93 -29.02 1.30
C CYS A 66 -28.50 -29.79 0.04
N ASP A 67 -29.32 -30.74 -0.38
CA ASP A 67 -29.25 -31.45 -1.67
C ASP A 67 -30.44 -30.95 -2.56
N ASP A 68 -30.64 -31.23 -3.85
CA ASP A 68 -29.91 -32.05 -4.84
C ASP A 68 -30.31 -31.69 -6.30
N SER A 69 -29.71 -32.40 -7.26
CA SER A 69 -30.23 -32.81 -8.59
C SER A 69 -30.05 -31.88 -9.82
N GLY A 70 -29.71 -32.41 -11.00
CA GLY A 70 -29.20 -33.78 -11.29
C GLY A 70 -29.26 -34.21 -12.77
N LYS A 71 -28.69 -35.41 -13.06
CA LYS A 71 -28.75 -36.21 -14.32
C LYS A 71 -27.95 -35.65 -15.53
N SER A 72 -27.39 -36.45 -16.46
CA SER A 72 -27.04 -37.89 -16.49
C SER A 72 -26.16 -38.28 -17.71
N ASN A 73 -25.09 -39.07 -17.50
CA ASN A 73 -24.64 -40.32 -18.19
C ASN A 73 -25.01 -40.64 -19.68
N PRO A 74 -24.29 -41.57 -20.38
CA PRO A 74 -22.83 -41.81 -20.51
C PRO A 74 -22.43 -42.28 -21.96
N VAL A 75 -21.22 -42.85 -22.19
CA VAL A 75 -20.94 -44.17 -22.87
C VAL A 75 -19.47 -44.34 -23.36
N ARG A 76 -19.04 -45.61 -23.33
CA ARG A 76 -17.79 -46.30 -23.76
C ARG A 76 -17.35 -45.98 -25.22
N GLY A 77 -16.12 -46.24 -25.69
CA GLY A 77 -14.91 -46.86 -25.09
C GLY A 77 -14.25 -47.90 -26.02
N GLY A 78 -12.92 -48.04 -26.04
CA GLY A 78 -12.19 -49.05 -26.84
C GLY A 78 -10.66 -48.92 -26.87
N ALA A 79 -9.95 -50.05 -27.00
CA ALA A 79 -8.49 -50.24 -27.14
C ALA A 79 -8.24 -51.71 -27.61
N PRO A 80 -7.00 -52.26 -27.79
CA PRO A 80 -5.64 -51.68 -27.79
C PRO A 80 -4.75 -52.14 -28.99
N GLY A 81 -3.45 -51.75 -28.98
CA GLY A 81 -2.35 -52.34 -29.78
C GLY A 81 -1.14 -51.40 -29.81
N GLN A 82 0.02 -51.67 -29.19
CA GLN A 82 1.06 -52.72 -29.32
C GLN A 82 2.16 -52.41 -30.36
N ALA A 83 3.43 -52.67 -29.96
CA ALA A 83 4.69 -52.62 -30.73
C ALA A 83 5.16 -51.24 -31.27
N ALA A 84 6.47 -50.95 -31.42
CA ALA A 84 7.68 -51.55 -30.82
C ALA A 84 8.90 -50.59 -30.90
N ALA A 85 9.98 -50.95 -30.20
CA ALA A 85 11.20 -50.18 -29.92
C ALA A 85 12.01 -49.58 -31.10
N SER A 86 12.72 -48.48 -30.83
CA SER A 86 14.15 -48.30 -31.17
C SER A 86 14.76 -47.03 -30.53
N GLY A 87 16.09 -47.02 -30.37
CA GLY A 87 16.94 -45.83 -30.17
C GLY A 87 18.03 -45.81 -31.26
N PRO A 88 19.23 -45.21 -31.08
CA PRO A 88 19.78 -44.58 -29.86
C PRO A 88 20.72 -43.35 -30.10
N LYS A 89 21.48 -42.97 -29.05
CA LYS A 89 22.81 -42.29 -29.03
C LYS A 89 22.96 -40.76 -29.24
N TRP A 90 23.53 -40.18 -28.17
CA TRP A 90 24.45 -39.03 -28.04
C TRP A 90 25.20 -38.48 -29.26
N PHE A 91 25.45 -37.15 -29.25
CA PHE A 91 26.83 -36.60 -29.18
C PHE A 91 26.85 -35.18 -28.58
N SER A 92 28.04 -34.66 -28.26
CA SER A 92 28.28 -33.30 -27.71
C SER A 92 29.49 -32.65 -28.40
N VAL A 93 29.41 -31.34 -28.65
CA VAL A 93 30.53 -30.49 -29.13
C VAL A 93 30.44 -29.11 -28.47
N ALA A 94 31.59 -28.58 -28.06
CA ALA A 94 31.76 -27.18 -27.63
C ALA A 94 32.83 -26.49 -28.51
N SER A 95 32.79 -25.17 -28.61
CA SER A 95 33.78 -24.38 -29.36
C SER A 95 34.54 -23.39 -28.46
N ARG A 96 35.79 -23.07 -28.84
CA ARG A 96 36.70 -22.12 -28.17
C ARG A 96 37.37 -21.22 -29.21
N ILE A 97 37.39 -19.91 -28.97
CA ILE A 97 38.41 -18.95 -29.48
C ILE A 97 38.55 -17.83 -28.42
N GLY A 98 39.73 -17.28 -28.06
CA GLY A 98 41.08 -17.70 -28.46
C GLY A 98 42.25 -16.72 -28.19
N GLY A 99 42.40 -16.13 -27.00
CA GLY A 99 43.55 -15.24 -26.65
C GLY A 99 43.49 -13.83 -27.28
N LYS A 100 44.42 -12.87 -27.10
CA LYS A 100 45.71 -12.72 -26.36
C LYS A 100 45.94 -11.19 -26.14
N ALA A 101 46.90 -10.66 -25.38
CA ALA A 101 47.56 -11.00 -24.09
C ALA A 101 48.62 -9.90 -23.78
N GLY A 102 48.80 -9.46 -22.52
CA GLY A 102 49.80 -8.43 -22.12
C GLY A 102 49.86 -8.21 -20.60
N SER A 103 50.99 -7.76 -20.05
CA SER A 103 51.27 -7.82 -18.59
C SER A 103 52.10 -6.64 -18.03
N SER A 104 52.22 -6.64 -16.69
CA SER A 104 52.99 -5.75 -15.77
C SER A 104 52.14 -4.74 -14.98
N GLY A 105 52.46 -4.43 -13.72
CA GLY A 105 53.55 -4.94 -12.85
C GLY A 105 53.21 -4.81 -11.35
N ALA A 106 54.03 -5.39 -10.48
CA ALA A 106 53.77 -5.46 -9.03
C ALA A 106 54.92 -4.89 -8.19
N ARG A 107 54.61 -4.40 -6.98
CA ARG A 107 55.53 -4.37 -5.82
C ARG A 107 54.80 -4.19 -4.48
N ARG A 108 55.47 -4.58 -3.38
CA ARG A 108 55.02 -4.52 -1.99
C ARG A 108 55.92 -3.60 -1.16
N SER A 109 55.32 -2.79 -0.29
CA SER A 109 55.83 -2.35 1.03
C SER A 109 54.72 -1.54 1.73
N GLY A 110 54.56 -1.50 3.05
CA GLY A 110 55.27 -2.20 4.12
C GLY A 110 55.64 -1.27 5.30
N ILE A 111 55.40 -1.75 6.53
CA ILE A 111 56.02 -1.35 7.82
C ILE A 111 55.37 -0.20 8.66
N ASN A 112 55.08 -0.59 9.91
CA ASN A 112 54.97 0.15 11.20
C ASN A 112 53.76 1.00 11.67
N ARG A 113 53.45 0.77 12.96
CA ARG A 113 52.77 1.67 13.93
C ARG A 113 53.81 2.56 14.63
N PRO A 114 53.37 3.53 15.46
CA PRO A 114 53.78 3.49 16.88
C PRO A 114 52.58 3.60 17.87
N THR A 115 52.89 3.67 19.18
CA THR A 115 51.92 3.71 20.29
C THR A 115 52.47 4.50 21.49
N GLU A 116 51.70 5.47 21.99
CA GLU A 116 51.81 6.15 23.30
C GLU A 116 50.36 6.54 23.70
N GLN A 117 49.81 6.11 24.86
CA GLN A 117 50.04 6.47 26.27
C GLN A 117 49.19 7.66 26.78
N GLN A 118 48.66 7.51 28.01
CA GLN A 118 47.79 8.46 28.72
C GLN A 118 48.61 9.41 29.61
N PRO A 119 47.98 10.52 30.06
CA PRO A 119 47.93 10.81 31.50
C PRO A 119 46.49 10.97 32.04
N ALA A 120 46.36 11.23 33.34
CA ALA A 120 45.12 11.02 34.12
C ALA A 120 44.38 12.31 34.57
N GLN A 121 43.29 12.08 35.32
CA GLN A 121 42.32 13.05 35.88
C GLN A 121 42.93 14.11 36.83
N PRO A 122 42.17 15.19 37.08
CA PRO A 122 41.91 15.61 38.47
C PRO A 122 40.41 15.60 38.82
N VAL A 123 40.11 15.33 40.10
CA VAL A 123 38.76 15.28 40.69
C VAL A 123 38.39 16.64 41.30
N THR A 124 37.10 17.01 41.25
CA THR A 124 36.49 18.01 42.14
C THR A 124 35.10 17.57 42.60
N ASP A 125 34.74 17.93 43.84
CA ASP A 125 33.57 17.40 44.57
C ASP A 125 32.25 18.16 44.33
N GLN A 126 31.14 17.53 44.77
CA GLN A 126 29.81 18.15 44.82
C GLN A 126 29.65 19.10 46.04
N PRO A 127 28.47 19.74 46.21
CA PRO A 127 27.44 19.05 47.00
C PRO A 127 26.03 19.05 46.37
N SER A 128 25.29 17.98 46.59
CA SER A 128 23.90 17.79 46.18
C SER A 128 22.91 18.28 47.25
N PHE A 129 21.85 18.99 46.85
CA PHE A 129 20.80 19.44 47.75
C PHE A 129 19.64 18.44 47.83
N PHE A 130 19.31 18.00 49.05
CA PHE A 130 18.08 17.25 49.33
C PHE A 130 16.84 18.15 49.29
N SER A 131 15.73 17.62 48.81
CA SER A 131 14.39 18.19 49.01
C SER A 131 13.41 17.07 49.37
N LEU A 132 12.50 17.35 50.31
CA LEU A 132 11.70 16.35 51.01
C LEU A 132 10.33 16.11 50.34
N THR A 133 9.90 14.85 50.33
CA THR A 133 8.53 14.47 49.95
C THR A 133 7.61 14.40 51.18
N PRO A 134 6.35 14.86 51.06
CA PRO A 134 5.30 14.45 52.00
C PRO A 134 3.98 14.02 51.33
N ARG A 135 3.48 12.86 51.75
CA ARG A 135 2.08 12.39 51.65
C ARG A 135 1.84 11.40 52.81
N PRO A 136 0.60 11.09 53.23
CA PRO A 136 -0.67 11.82 53.07
C PRO A 136 -1.36 12.11 54.43
N THR A 137 -2.43 12.93 54.46
CA THR A 137 -3.33 12.99 55.62
C THR A 137 -4.82 13.08 55.26
N LYS A 138 -5.58 12.17 55.87
CA LYS A 138 -7.05 12.08 56.09
C LYS A 138 -7.22 11.13 57.31
N PRO A 139 -8.38 11.02 58.00
CA PRO A 139 -9.67 11.68 57.78
C PRO A 139 -10.22 12.42 59.03
N ILE A 140 -11.36 13.11 58.88
CA ILE A 140 -12.40 13.18 59.94
C ILE A 140 -13.77 12.99 59.27
N HIS A 141 -14.62 12.14 59.85
CA HIS A 141 -16.05 12.08 59.55
C HIS A 141 -16.82 12.85 60.63
N HIS A 142 -17.83 13.63 60.23
CA HIS A 142 -18.96 13.97 61.09
C HIS A 142 -20.26 13.80 60.30
N GLN A 143 -21.19 13.01 60.85
CA GLN A 143 -22.57 12.97 60.38
C GLN A 143 -23.37 14.06 61.08
N SER A 144 -24.23 14.75 60.33
CA SER A 144 -25.38 15.45 60.88
C SER A 144 -26.49 15.46 59.82
N THR A 145 -27.70 15.08 60.23
CA THR A 145 -28.84 14.84 59.35
C THR A 145 -29.76 16.05 59.27
N TYR A 146 -29.95 16.61 58.08
CA TYR A 146 -31.09 17.49 57.78
C TYR A 146 -31.71 17.13 56.43
N LEU A 147 -33.02 16.89 56.47
CA LEU A 147 -33.85 16.62 55.30
C LEU A 147 -34.33 17.95 54.72
N GLY A 148 -34.02 18.24 53.46
CA GLY A 148 -34.41 19.48 52.80
C GLY A 148 -34.32 19.39 51.27
N LEU A 149 -35.34 19.91 50.58
CA LEU A 149 -35.46 19.83 49.12
C LEU A 149 -34.27 20.50 48.41
N ARG A 150 -33.49 19.71 47.66
CA ARG A 150 -32.55 20.24 46.67
C ARG A 150 -33.17 20.22 45.29
N LEU A 151 -33.66 21.37 44.85
CA LEU A 151 -33.76 21.68 43.42
C LEU A 151 -32.38 21.44 42.78
N ARG A 152 -32.30 20.52 41.81
CA ARG A 152 -31.09 20.37 40.99
C ARG A 152 -30.95 21.61 40.10
N ARG A 153 -30.21 22.63 40.58
CA ARG A 153 -29.44 23.46 39.65
C ARG A 153 -28.52 22.51 38.89
N ALA A 154 -28.71 22.40 37.58
CA ALA A 154 -27.73 21.77 36.74
C ALA A 154 -26.46 22.62 36.81
N ASN A 155 -25.38 22.07 37.38
CA ASN A 155 -24.05 22.59 37.08
C ASN A 155 -23.80 22.26 35.61
N ALA A 156 -24.16 23.18 34.72
CA ALA A 156 -23.54 23.25 33.42
C ALA A 156 -22.04 23.51 33.67
N SER A 157 -21.26 22.43 33.69
CA SER A 157 -19.85 22.52 33.38
C SER A 157 -19.76 23.28 32.06
N ARG A 158 -19.08 24.42 32.04
CA ARG A 158 -18.67 25.02 30.77
C ARG A 158 -17.88 23.95 30.03
N SER A 159 -18.48 23.37 29.00
CA SER A 159 -17.69 22.99 27.84
C SER A 159 -16.90 24.24 27.46
N SER A 160 -15.58 24.09 27.35
CA SER A 160 -14.85 24.99 26.47
C SER A 160 -15.46 24.78 25.09
N LEU A 161 -16.23 25.78 24.64
CA LEU A 161 -16.51 25.91 23.21
C LEU A 161 -15.14 26.04 22.56
N SER A 162 -14.69 24.98 21.91
CA SER A 162 -13.63 25.08 20.93
C SER A 162 -14.10 26.06 19.86
N SER A 163 -13.27 27.06 19.53
CA SER A 163 -13.44 27.82 18.30
C SER A 163 -13.63 26.85 17.13
N PRO A 164 -14.47 27.18 16.12
CA PRO A 164 -14.66 26.32 14.96
C PRO A 164 -13.31 26.08 14.25
N THR A 165 -12.79 24.87 14.40
CA THR A 165 -11.55 24.43 13.75
C THR A 165 -11.88 23.95 12.34
N TRP A 166 -11.85 24.86 11.39
CA TRP A 166 -12.05 24.54 9.97
C TRP A 166 -10.93 23.61 9.49
N THR A 167 -11.30 22.42 8.97
CA THR A 167 -10.34 21.49 8.35
C THR A 167 -10.42 21.57 6.84
N HIS A 168 -9.26 21.76 6.19
CA HIS A 168 -9.17 21.85 4.73
C HIS A 168 -8.25 20.74 4.19
N PRO A 169 -8.64 20.04 3.11
CA PRO A 169 -7.82 19.03 2.48
C PRO A 169 -6.91 19.69 1.45
N THR A 170 -5.61 19.53 1.65
CA THR A 170 -4.56 20.25 0.93
C THR A 170 -3.66 19.25 0.24
N LEU A 171 -3.47 19.38 -1.08
CA LEU A 171 -2.84 18.37 -1.92
C LEU A 171 -1.79 19.00 -2.85
N TRP A 172 -0.76 18.21 -3.17
CA TRP A 172 0.36 18.61 -4.02
C TRP A 172 1.03 17.40 -4.68
N GLY A 173 1.88 17.65 -5.68
CA GLY A 173 2.40 16.64 -6.60
C GLY A 173 1.64 16.55 -7.90
N ASN A 174 1.68 15.38 -8.53
CA ASN A 174 1.20 15.15 -9.88
C ASN A 174 -0.32 15.42 -10.00
N GLY A 175 -0.72 16.23 -10.98
CA GLY A 175 -2.11 16.56 -11.27
C GLY A 175 -2.81 15.59 -12.24
N ASP A 176 -2.07 14.71 -12.92
CA ASP A 176 -2.56 13.78 -13.94
C ASP A 176 -3.86 13.08 -13.54
N TYR A 177 -4.81 13.05 -14.48
CA TYR A 177 -6.18 12.54 -14.34
C TYR A 177 -7.04 13.27 -13.29
N GLY A 178 -6.59 14.40 -12.72
CA GLY A 178 -7.35 15.18 -11.75
C GLY A 178 -7.23 14.69 -10.31
N ARG A 179 -6.22 13.85 -10.00
CA ARG A 179 -6.07 13.16 -8.70
C ARG A 179 -5.99 14.06 -7.46
N LEU A 180 -5.75 15.36 -7.67
CA LEU A 180 -5.69 16.38 -6.62
C LEU A 180 -7.08 16.99 -6.30
N GLY A 181 -8.13 16.74 -7.12
CA GLY A 181 -9.46 17.31 -6.92
C GLY A 181 -9.54 18.82 -7.19
N MET A 182 -8.68 19.37 -8.04
CA MET A 182 -8.49 20.82 -8.23
C MET A 182 -9.34 21.44 -9.36
N GLY A 183 -10.24 20.66 -9.98
CA GLY A 183 -10.97 21.07 -11.19
C GLY A 183 -10.10 21.12 -12.47
N ALA A 184 -8.84 20.70 -12.38
CA ALA A 184 -7.85 20.82 -13.45
C ALA A 184 -6.76 19.73 -13.35
N LEU A 185 -5.90 19.65 -14.38
CA LEU A 185 -4.88 18.61 -14.56
C LEU A 185 -3.46 19.02 -14.12
N GLU A 186 -3.19 20.29 -13.80
CA GLU A 186 -1.82 20.74 -13.56
C GLU A 186 -1.32 20.33 -12.18
N SER A 187 -0.17 19.64 -12.17
CA SER A 187 0.61 19.31 -10.98
C SER A 187 0.86 20.53 -10.11
N ARG A 188 0.63 20.37 -8.80
CA ARG A 188 0.73 21.44 -7.81
C ARG A 188 2.03 21.29 -7.05
N TRP A 189 2.95 22.21 -7.28
CA TRP A 189 4.32 22.14 -6.74
C TRP A 189 4.44 22.52 -5.26
N SER A 190 3.37 23.06 -4.67
CA SER A 190 3.25 23.44 -3.27
C SER A 190 1.85 23.15 -2.73
N PRO A 191 1.67 23.01 -1.40
CA PRO A 191 0.39 22.64 -0.79
C PRO A 191 -0.76 23.55 -1.25
N THR A 192 -1.71 22.99 -1.98
CA THR A 192 -2.87 23.70 -2.51
C THR A 192 -4.14 23.13 -1.87
N ALA A 193 -4.98 23.96 -1.25
CA ALA A 193 -6.25 23.51 -0.68
C ALA A 193 -7.28 23.25 -1.78
N CYS A 194 -8.01 22.13 -1.70
CA CYS A 194 -8.96 21.69 -2.71
C CYS A 194 -10.23 22.58 -2.71
N PRO A 195 -10.54 23.34 -3.80
CA PRO A 195 -11.61 24.34 -3.79
C PRO A 195 -13.00 23.79 -3.45
N PHE A 196 -13.29 22.55 -3.83
CA PHE A 196 -14.55 21.86 -3.55
C PHE A 196 -14.90 21.78 -2.05
N PHE A 197 -13.88 21.83 -1.17
CA PHE A 197 -14.04 21.83 0.28
C PHE A 197 -13.75 23.21 0.92
N LEU A 198 -13.70 24.29 0.11
CA LEU A 198 -13.53 25.67 0.56
C LEU A 198 -14.74 26.56 0.19
N THR A 199 -15.39 26.28 -0.93
CA THR A 199 -16.44 27.14 -1.49
C THR A 199 -17.67 26.32 -1.83
N GLY A 200 -18.70 26.42 -1.00
CA GLY A 200 -20.10 26.15 -1.35
C GLY A 200 -20.31 24.85 -2.12
N ARG A 201 -20.34 23.71 -1.44
CA ARG A 201 -20.62 22.43 -2.11
C ARG A 201 -21.90 22.53 -2.95
N PRO A 202 -21.98 21.90 -4.14
CA PRO A 202 -23.17 21.99 -5.00
C PRO A 202 -24.48 21.45 -4.40
N ASP A 203 -24.42 20.72 -3.29
CA ASP A 203 -25.56 20.23 -2.51
C ASP A 203 -25.97 21.16 -1.35
N GLY A 204 -25.15 22.15 -1.00
CA GLY A 204 -25.35 23.08 0.12
C GLY A 204 -24.86 22.57 1.48
N ASP A 205 -24.13 21.47 1.54
CA ASP A 205 -23.69 20.80 2.79
C ASP A 205 -22.28 21.27 3.20
N ASP A 206 -22.13 22.57 3.47
CA ASP A 206 -20.86 23.21 3.86
C ASP A 206 -20.43 22.91 5.31
N ASP A 207 -21.35 22.48 6.17
CA ASP A 207 -21.12 22.12 7.59
C ASP A 207 -20.52 20.70 7.78
N ASP A 208 -20.13 20.01 6.71
CA ASP A 208 -19.61 18.62 6.71
C ASP A 208 -18.11 18.54 6.36
N PRO A 209 -17.19 19.01 7.21
CA PRO A 209 -15.78 19.18 6.83
C PRO A 209 -15.04 17.84 6.61
N PRO A 210 -14.01 17.81 5.74
CA PRO A 210 -13.18 16.63 5.51
C PRO A 210 -12.24 16.37 6.70
N THR A 211 -12.29 15.14 7.22
CA THR A 211 -11.55 14.70 8.42
C THR A 211 -10.33 13.85 8.09
N SER A 212 -10.34 13.15 6.95
CA SER A 212 -9.19 12.38 6.45
C SER A 212 -9.24 12.22 4.93
N LEU A 213 -8.12 11.77 4.35
CA LEU A 213 -7.99 11.45 2.93
C LEU A 213 -7.04 10.26 2.72
N ALA A 214 -7.16 9.59 1.57
CA ALA A 214 -6.28 8.49 1.18
C ALA A 214 -5.82 8.65 -0.27
N CYS A 215 -4.52 8.89 -0.45
CA CYS A 215 -3.89 9.05 -1.76
C CYS A 215 -3.47 7.68 -2.31
N GLY A 216 -4.02 7.30 -3.46
CA GLY A 216 -3.76 6.02 -4.12
C GLY A 216 -2.72 6.12 -5.25
N GLY A 217 -2.81 5.21 -6.22
CA GLY A 217 -1.91 5.18 -7.38
C GLY A 217 -2.04 6.41 -8.29
N ALA A 218 -3.28 6.73 -8.66
CA ALA A 218 -3.63 7.86 -9.52
C ALA A 218 -4.98 8.50 -9.17
N HIS A 219 -5.44 8.29 -7.95
CA HIS A 219 -6.70 8.79 -7.41
C HIS A 219 -6.54 9.16 -5.94
N THR A 220 -7.51 9.90 -5.40
CA THR A 220 -7.60 10.25 -3.97
C THR A 220 -9.01 10.03 -3.48
N LEU A 221 -9.16 9.46 -2.28
CA LEU A 221 -10.41 9.42 -1.52
C LEU A 221 -10.39 10.49 -0.44
N PHE A 222 -11.55 11.06 -0.14
CA PHE A 222 -11.78 12.01 0.96
C PHE A 222 -12.92 11.47 1.84
N LEU A 223 -12.79 11.62 3.16
CA LEU A 223 -13.81 11.23 4.13
C LEU A 223 -14.19 12.46 4.99
N THR A 224 -15.49 12.67 5.18
CA THR A 224 -16.04 13.83 5.90
C THR A 224 -16.50 13.48 7.31
N GLU A 225 -16.82 14.49 8.13
CA GLU A 225 -17.25 14.27 9.52
C GLU A 225 -18.57 13.52 9.62
N SER A 226 -19.54 13.76 8.72
CA SER A 226 -20.77 12.95 8.63
C SER A 226 -20.48 11.49 8.24
N GLY A 227 -19.39 11.25 7.52
CA GLY A 227 -18.97 9.96 6.98
C GLY A 227 -19.33 9.75 5.51
N ARG A 228 -19.53 10.83 4.73
CA ARG A 228 -19.63 10.79 3.27
C ARG A 228 -18.23 10.56 2.67
N VAL A 229 -18.18 9.87 1.54
CA VAL A 229 -16.93 9.57 0.83
C VAL A 229 -16.94 10.23 -0.54
N PHE A 230 -15.90 10.96 -0.87
CA PHE A 230 -15.69 11.56 -2.20
C PHE A 230 -14.42 11.00 -2.83
N ALA A 231 -14.35 11.00 -4.16
CA ALA A 231 -13.19 10.51 -4.91
C ALA A 231 -12.84 11.43 -6.09
N ALA A 232 -11.55 11.58 -6.39
CA ALA A 232 -11.03 12.32 -7.55
C ALA A 232 -9.85 11.57 -8.21
N GLY A 233 -9.55 11.85 -9.47
CA GLY A 233 -8.48 11.19 -10.24
C GLY A 233 -8.94 10.10 -11.20
N LEU A 234 -8.02 9.19 -11.54
CA LEU A 234 -8.20 8.11 -12.50
C LEU A 234 -9.28 7.08 -12.05
N ASN A 235 -10.02 6.53 -13.00
CA ASN A 235 -11.13 5.60 -12.79
C ASN A 235 -11.16 4.40 -13.77
N ASP A 236 -10.11 4.14 -14.57
CA ASP A 236 -10.09 3.06 -15.58
C ASP A 236 -10.42 1.65 -15.03
N PHE A 237 -10.17 1.40 -13.75
CA PHE A 237 -10.52 0.15 -13.07
C PHE A 237 -11.72 0.30 -12.12
N GLY A 238 -12.46 1.42 -12.20
CA GLY A 238 -13.60 1.73 -11.35
C GLY A 238 -13.24 2.21 -9.94
N GLN A 239 -11.99 2.63 -9.69
CA GLN A 239 -11.47 2.93 -8.36
C GLN A 239 -12.06 4.18 -7.68
N LEU A 240 -12.80 5.02 -8.40
CA LEU A 240 -13.61 6.08 -7.78
C LEU A 240 -14.94 5.55 -7.20
N GLY A 241 -15.43 4.38 -7.61
CA GLY A 241 -16.65 3.78 -7.06
C GLY A 241 -17.97 4.37 -7.58
N ILE A 242 -17.91 5.26 -8.57
CA ILE A 242 -19.05 6.05 -9.06
C ILE A 242 -19.98 5.31 -10.05
N GLY A 243 -19.76 4.03 -10.32
CA GLY A 243 -20.54 3.20 -11.27
C GLY A 243 -20.46 3.60 -12.76
N SER A 244 -19.89 4.77 -13.06
CA SER A 244 -19.83 5.38 -14.39
C SER A 244 -18.68 4.87 -15.26
N SER A 245 -18.81 5.03 -16.57
CA SER A 245 -17.76 4.81 -17.59
C SER A 245 -16.86 6.03 -17.81
N VAL A 246 -16.97 7.07 -16.99
CA VAL A 246 -16.04 8.20 -16.94
C VAL A 246 -14.65 7.69 -16.53
N THR A 247 -13.62 7.98 -17.32
CA THR A 247 -12.25 7.49 -17.11
C THR A 247 -11.50 8.21 -15.99
N HIS A 248 -11.90 9.43 -15.63
CA HIS A 248 -11.31 10.20 -14.53
C HIS A 248 -12.21 11.37 -14.08
N SER A 249 -12.01 11.89 -12.87
CA SER A 249 -12.71 13.08 -12.35
C SER A 249 -11.73 14.16 -11.90
N LEU A 250 -11.93 15.39 -12.38
CA LEU A 250 -11.11 16.56 -12.03
C LEU A 250 -11.49 17.18 -10.67
N GLU A 251 -12.74 16.99 -10.26
CA GLU A 251 -13.30 17.45 -8.99
C GLU A 251 -13.72 16.23 -8.13
N PRO A 252 -13.79 16.36 -6.80
CA PRO A 252 -14.32 15.30 -5.94
C PRO A 252 -15.78 14.97 -6.27
N ILE A 253 -16.05 13.70 -6.59
CA ILE A 253 -17.39 13.16 -6.83
C ILE A 253 -17.75 12.17 -5.72
N GLU A 254 -18.99 12.24 -5.23
CA GLU A 254 -19.48 11.40 -4.12
C GLU A 254 -19.60 9.92 -4.51
N VAL A 255 -19.19 9.04 -3.60
CA VAL A 255 -19.15 7.60 -3.75
C VAL A 255 -20.40 6.97 -3.13
N SER A 256 -21.46 6.85 -3.93
CA SER A 256 -22.74 6.26 -3.50
C SER A 256 -22.69 4.73 -3.36
N GLY A 257 -23.66 4.17 -2.61
CA GLY A 257 -23.78 2.72 -2.40
C GLY A 257 -23.18 2.20 -1.08
N ILE A 258 -22.93 3.10 -0.12
CA ILE A 258 -22.66 2.79 1.28
C ILE A 258 -23.69 3.59 2.10
N ASP A 259 -24.65 2.91 2.72
CA ASP A 259 -25.75 3.56 3.44
C ASP A 259 -25.41 3.84 4.90
N GLU A 260 -24.36 3.19 5.43
CA GLU A 260 -23.87 3.33 6.79
C GLU A 260 -22.68 4.31 6.89
N LYS A 261 -22.61 5.08 7.98
CA LYS A 261 -21.53 6.04 8.23
C LYS A 261 -20.13 5.41 8.07
N VAL A 262 -19.33 5.94 7.15
CA VAL A 262 -17.92 5.58 6.99
C VAL A 262 -17.07 6.25 8.09
N VAL A 263 -16.03 5.56 8.55
CA VAL A 263 -15.08 6.02 9.58
C VAL A 263 -13.61 5.86 9.17
N GLU A 264 -13.31 5.05 8.15
CA GLU A 264 -11.98 4.96 7.56
C GLU A 264 -12.11 4.76 6.04
N VAL A 265 -11.21 5.40 5.27
CA VAL A 265 -11.04 5.16 3.83
C VAL A 265 -9.57 4.87 3.52
N SER A 266 -9.32 3.93 2.61
CA SER A 266 -7.98 3.59 2.14
C SER A 266 -7.95 3.39 0.63
N ALA A 267 -6.83 3.77 0.01
CA ALA A 267 -6.61 3.74 -1.42
C ALA A 267 -5.31 2.97 -1.74
N GLY A 268 -5.42 1.94 -2.58
CA GLY A 268 -4.28 1.21 -3.15
C GLY A 268 -3.88 1.79 -4.51
N ASN A 269 -3.13 1.02 -5.30
CA ASN A 269 -2.68 1.50 -6.61
C ASN A 269 -3.83 1.67 -7.62
N HIS A 270 -4.80 0.74 -7.63
CA HIS A 270 -5.97 0.77 -8.53
C HIS A 270 -7.26 0.27 -7.86
N HIS A 271 -7.30 0.27 -6.53
CA HIS A 271 -8.46 -0.17 -5.76
C HIS A 271 -8.62 0.67 -4.49
N SER A 272 -9.79 0.59 -3.90
CA SER A 272 -10.28 1.49 -2.86
C SER A 272 -11.15 0.72 -1.87
N CYS A 273 -11.19 1.18 -0.61
CA CYS A 273 -12.10 0.63 0.38
C CYS A 273 -12.56 1.67 1.40
N ALA A 274 -13.67 1.35 2.05
CA ALA A 274 -14.22 2.08 3.18
C ALA A 274 -14.59 1.10 4.31
N VAL A 275 -14.33 1.50 5.55
CA VAL A 275 -14.79 0.82 6.77
C VAL A 275 -15.88 1.67 7.41
N THR A 276 -17.01 1.05 7.72
CA THR A 276 -18.17 1.69 8.34
C THR A 276 -18.13 1.58 9.86
N ALA A 277 -18.86 2.46 10.56
CA ALA A 277 -18.81 2.59 12.02
C ALA A 277 -19.18 1.32 12.81
N ASP A 278 -19.92 0.38 12.22
CA ASP A 278 -20.22 -0.92 12.83
C ASP A 278 -19.17 -2.01 12.51
N GLY A 279 -18.28 -1.77 11.55
CA GLY A 279 -17.16 -2.63 11.17
C GLY A 279 -17.32 -3.35 9.83
N LYS A 280 -18.30 -3.00 8.99
CA LYS A 280 -18.41 -3.59 7.63
C LYS A 280 -17.38 -2.97 6.69
N LEU A 281 -16.68 -3.83 5.95
CA LEU A 281 -15.76 -3.45 4.88
C LEU A 281 -16.46 -3.44 3.51
N PHE A 282 -16.36 -2.31 2.81
CA PHE A 282 -16.74 -2.15 1.40
C PHE A 282 -15.49 -1.94 0.54
N THR A 283 -15.44 -2.57 -0.64
CA THR A 283 -14.28 -2.53 -1.56
C THR A 283 -14.72 -2.31 -3.01
N TRP A 284 -13.91 -1.60 -3.79
CA TRP A 284 -14.15 -1.33 -5.22
C TRP A 284 -12.85 -1.06 -5.98
N GLY A 285 -12.93 -1.03 -7.31
CA GLY A 285 -11.79 -0.87 -8.22
C GLY A 285 -11.33 -2.17 -8.88
N ARG A 286 -10.01 -2.26 -9.14
CA ARG A 286 -9.34 -3.41 -9.75
C ARG A 286 -9.37 -4.63 -8.83
N ASN A 287 -9.67 -5.79 -9.41
CA ASN A 287 -9.77 -7.09 -8.72
C ASN A 287 -9.11 -8.24 -9.50
N SER A 288 -8.31 -7.95 -10.54
CA SER A 288 -7.62 -8.95 -11.36
C SER A 288 -6.76 -9.95 -10.58
N SER A 289 -6.30 -9.54 -9.39
CA SER A 289 -5.46 -10.33 -8.48
C SER A 289 -6.22 -10.73 -7.20
N GLY A 290 -7.53 -10.52 -7.14
CA GLY A 290 -8.39 -10.85 -5.98
C GLY A 290 -8.38 -9.83 -4.84
N GLN A 291 -7.74 -8.67 -5.02
CA GLN A 291 -7.47 -7.68 -3.97
C GLN A 291 -8.71 -7.04 -3.32
N LEU A 292 -9.92 -7.22 -3.86
CA LEU A 292 -11.15 -6.76 -3.23
C LEU A 292 -11.72 -7.78 -2.21
N GLY A 293 -11.25 -9.04 -2.22
CA GLY A 293 -11.69 -10.06 -1.26
C GLY A 293 -13.08 -10.67 -1.57
N LEU A 294 -13.67 -10.30 -2.70
CA LEU A 294 -15.05 -10.64 -3.11
C LEU A 294 -15.22 -12.06 -3.68
N GLY A 295 -14.21 -12.93 -3.56
CA GLY A 295 -14.21 -14.31 -4.02
C GLY A 295 -13.89 -14.52 -5.50
N LYS A 296 -13.50 -15.75 -5.87
CA LYS A 296 -13.07 -16.16 -7.23
C LYS A 296 -14.12 -16.01 -8.35
N ARG A 297 -15.34 -15.58 -8.02
CA ARG A 297 -16.45 -15.34 -8.97
C ARG A 297 -16.76 -13.85 -9.17
N ALA A 298 -16.11 -12.95 -8.44
CA ALA A 298 -16.25 -11.51 -8.67
C ALA A 298 -15.60 -11.10 -10.01
N GLY A 299 -16.06 -9.99 -10.58
CA GLY A 299 -15.45 -9.40 -11.78
C GLY A 299 -14.01 -8.95 -11.52
N LYS A 300 -13.22 -8.78 -12.59
CA LYS A 300 -11.85 -8.21 -12.54
C LYS A 300 -11.83 -6.70 -12.26
N VAL A 301 -12.97 -6.05 -12.39
CA VAL A 301 -13.26 -4.64 -12.07
C VAL A 301 -14.61 -4.63 -11.37
N VAL A 302 -14.75 -3.80 -10.34
CA VAL A 302 -15.98 -3.57 -9.60
C VAL A 302 -16.10 -2.06 -9.40
N SER A 303 -16.95 -1.39 -10.19
CA SER A 303 -16.99 0.07 -10.31
C SER A 303 -17.88 0.78 -9.29
N THR A 304 -18.45 0.06 -8.32
CA THR A 304 -19.24 0.58 -7.20
C THR A 304 -18.81 -0.08 -5.88
N PRO A 305 -18.95 0.58 -4.71
CA PRO A 305 -18.71 -0.04 -3.42
C PRO A 305 -19.43 -1.37 -3.26
N ARG A 306 -18.69 -2.41 -2.87
CA ARG A 306 -19.27 -3.72 -2.59
C ARG A 306 -18.78 -4.27 -1.27
N LYS A 307 -19.72 -4.63 -0.41
CA LYS A 307 -19.47 -5.27 0.89
C LYS A 307 -18.71 -6.59 0.71
N VAL A 308 -17.73 -6.82 1.59
CA VAL A 308 -16.97 -8.07 1.68
C VAL A 308 -17.72 -9.04 2.61
N ASP A 309 -18.76 -9.69 2.07
CA ASP A 309 -19.73 -10.47 2.87
C ASP A 309 -19.12 -11.60 3.71
N CYS A 310 -17.96 -12.14 3.34
CA CYS A 310 -17.24 -13.14 4.13
C CYS A 310 -16.53 -12.58 5.38
N LEU A 311 -16.61 -11.27 5.61
CA LEU A 311 -16.26 -10.61 6.88
C LEU A 311 -17.50 -10.08 7.63
N ALA A 312 -18.73 -10.47 7.26
CA ALA A 312 -19.94 -9.93 7.90
C ALA A 312 -20.03 -10.20 9.42
N ASP A 313 -19.38 -11.26 9.91
CA ASP A 313 -19.31 -11.62 11.33
C ASP A 313 -18.04 -11.08 12.04
N ALA A 314 -17.13 -10.42 11.31
CA ALA A 314 -15.86 -9.90 11.82
C ALA A 314 -15.84 -8.37 11.77
N ARG A 315 -15.71 -7.70 12.91
CA ARG A 315 -15.71 -6.24 12.98
C ARG A 315 -14.36 -5.69 12.50
N VAL A 316 -14.28 -5.31 11.23
CA VAL A 316 -13.08 -4.70 10.65
C VAL A 316 -12.84 -3.35 11.32
N LYS A 317 -11.62 -3.14 11.81
CA LYS A 317 -11.19 -1.91 12.49
C LYS A 317 -10.50 -0.96 11.53
N MET A 318 -9.59 -1.49 10.72
CA MET A 318 -8.77 -0.75 9.75
C MET A 318 -8.28 -1.64 8.61
N VAL A 319 -7.99 -1.05 7.45
CA VAL A 319 -7.53 -1.72 6.22
C VAL A 319 -6.43 -0.92 5.54
N ALA A 320 -5.29 -1.55 5.25
CA ALA A 320 -4.26 -0.99 4.37
C ALA A 320 -4.27 -1.69 3.00
N LEU A 321 -4.18 -0.90 1.92
CA LEU A 321 -4.22 -1.37 0.54
C LEU A 321 -2.86 -1.17 -0.12
N GLY A 322 -2.24 -2.25 -0.58
CA GLY A 322 -0.98 -2.20 -1.33
C GLY A 322 -1.21 -2.05 -2.84
N SER A 323 -0.22 -2.45 -3.64
CA SER A 323 -0.32 -2.36 -5.11
C SER A 323 -1.30 -3.36 -5.73
N GLU A 324 -1.29 -4.62 -5.24
CA GLU A 324 -2.20 -5.69 -5.72
C GLU A 324 -2.71 -6.60 -4.59
N HIS A 325 -2.62 -6.13 -3.34
CA HIS A 325 -3.04 -6.86 -2.16
C HIS A 325 -3.64 -5.91 -1.12
N SER A 326 -4.24 -6.50 -0.11
CA SER A 326 -4.96 -5.82 0.96
C SER A 326 -4.72 -6.56 2.28
N ILE A 327 -4.61 -5.82 3.37
CA ILE A 327 -4.49 -6.33 4.74
C ILE A 327 -5.49 -5.58 5.62
N ALA A 328 -6.11 -6.28 6.56
CA ALA A 328 -7.04 -5.71 7.53
C ALA A 328 -6.75 -6.25 8.93
N THR A 329 -7.12 -5.48 9.97
CA THR A 329 -7.22 -6.01 11.34
C THR A 329 -8.61 -5.75 11.91
N THR A 330 -9.07 -6.64 12.80
CA THR A 330 -10.37 -6.55 13.48
C THR A 330 -10.28 -5.76 14.78
N GLU A 331 -11.43 -5.45 15.39
CA GLU A 331 -11.51 -4.85 16.72
C GLU A 331 -10.96 -5.77 17.81
N GLU A 332 -11.04 -7.09 17.58
CA GLU A 332 -10.46 -8.16 18.40
C GLU A 332 -8.93 -8.27 18.24
N GLY A 333 -8.37 -7.63 17.20
CA GLY A 333 -6.94 -7.61 16.88
C GLY A 333 -6.47 -8.76 15.97
N GLU A 334 -7.38 -9.53 15.37
CA GLU A 334 -7.03 -10.54 14.36
C GLU A 334 -6.58 -9.86 13.07
N VAL A 335 -5.60 -10.42 12.36
CA VAL A 335 -5.09 -9.84 11.11
C VAL A 335 -5.29 -10.77 9.90
N LEU A 336 -5.88 -10.22 8.83
CA LEU A 336 -6.25 -10.94 7.62
C LEU A 336 -5.64 -10.28 6.37
N SER A 337 -5.28 -11.07 5.37
CA SER A 337 -4.70 -10.56 4.12
C SER A 337 -5.17 -11.34 2.89
N TRP A 338 -5.28 -10.64 1.76
CA TRP A 338 -5.74 -11.19 0.49
C TRP A 338 -5.23 -10.39 -0.73
N GLY A 339 -5.50 -10.89 -1.93
CA GLY A 339 -4.96 -10.39 -3.20
C GLY A 339 -3.74 -11.17 -3.68
N ALA A 340 -2.80 -10.50 -4.34
CA ALA A 340 -1.62 -11.12 -4.94
C ALA A 340 -0.69 -11.75 -3.88
N ALA A 341 -0.55 -13.09 -3.93
CA ALA A 341 0.35 -13.84 -3.04
C ALA A 341 1.85 -13.73 -3.40
N GLY A 342 2.17 -13.11 -4.55
CA GLY A 342 3.52 -13.01 -5.08
C GLY A 342 4.49 -12.32 -4.11
N ALA A 343 5.67 -12.93 -3.96
CA ALA A 343 6.73 -12.52 -3.03
C ALA A 343 6.36 -12.52 -1.52
N GLY A 344 5.27 -13.19 -1.12
CA GLY A 344 4.97 -13.45 0.29
C GLY A 344 4.26 -12.33 1.05
N ARG A 345 3.83 -11.26 0.36
CA ARG A 345 3.23 -10.03 0.95
C ARG A 345 1.94 -10.24 1.77
N LEU A 346 1.39 -11.46 1.75
CA LEU A 346 0.23 -11.87 2.54
C LEU A 346 0.61 -12.55 3.87
N GLY A 347 1.84 -13.02 4.05
CA GLY A 347 2.30 -13.62 5.31
C GLY A 347 1.88 -15.07 5.55
N HIS A 348 1.16 -15.71 4.60
CA HIS A 348 0.61 -17.07 4.76
C HIS A 348 1.65 -18.20 4.69
N GLY A 349 2.91 -17.90 4.38
CA GLY A 349 3.93 -18.92 4.09
C GLY A 349 3.74 -19.60 2.71
N HIS A 350 4.56 -20.60 2.43
CA HIS A 350 4.31 -21.53 1.33
C HIS A 350 3.28 -22.59 1.75
N GLU A 351 2.17 -22.73 1.01
CA GLU A 351 1.44 -23.99 0.99
C GLU A 351 2.15 -24.96 0.04
N THR A 352 2.83 -25.95 0.61
CA THR A 352 3.39 -27.07 -0.17
C THR A 352 2.25 -27.94 -0.68
N SER A 353 1.95 -27.83 -1.98
CA SER A 353 1.07 -28.81 -2.64
C SER A 353 1.66 -30.22 -2.49
N ILE A 354 0.79 -31.24 -2.48
CA ILE A 354 1.12 -32.65 -2.16
C ILE A 354 2.18 -33.26 -3.11
N LEU A 355 2.49 -32.59 -4.22
CA LEU A 355 3.51 -32.98 -5.20
C LEU A 355 4.78 -32.10 -5.20
N GLY A 356 4.99 -31.27 -4.17
CA GLY A 356 6.21 -30.46 -3.99
C GLY A 356 6.30 -29.19 -4.83
N PHE A 357 5.34 -28.93 -5.71
CA PHE A 357 5.24 -27.66 -6.44
C PHE A 357 4.72 -26.54 -5.53
N SER A 358 5.47 -25.45 -5.41
CA SER A 358 5.01 -24.22 -4.77
C SER A 358 4.00 -23.51 -5.68
N ILE A 359 2.76 -23.37 -5.20
CA ILE A 359 1.69 -22.68 -5.92
C ILE A 359 1.32 -21.42 -5.13
N THR A 360 1.92 -20.28 -5.49
CA THR A 360 1.54 -18.97 -4.95
C THR A 360 0.32 -18.42 -5.71
N THR A 361 -0.83 -19.09 -5.58
CA THR A 361 -2.11 -18.52 -6.05
C THR A 361 -2.48 -17.31 -5.22
N SER A 362 -2.95 -16.25 -5.87
CA SER A 362 -3.61 -15.13 -5.19
C SER A 362 -4.78 -15.61 -4.33
N GLU A 363 -4.97 -14.97 -3.19
CA GLU A 363 -6.09 -15.21 -2.30
C GLU A 363 -7.23 -14.26 -2.65
N TYR A 364 -8.40 -14.80 -2.99
CA TYR A 364 -9.53 -14.02 -3.50
C TYR A 364 -10.54 -13.65 -2.41
N THR A 365 -10.29 -14.07 -1.17
CA THR A 365 -11.08 -13.78 0.03
C THR A 365 -10.12 -13.47 1.17
N PRO A 366 -10.50 -12.59 2.11
CA PRO A 366 -9.75 -12.39 3.36
C PRO A 366 -9.42 -13.71 4.04
N ARG A 367 -8.16 -13.85 4.47
CA ARG A 367 -7.62 -15.06 5.10
C ARG A 367 -6.80 -14.65 6.31
N LEU A 368 -7.12 -15.23 7.48
CA LEU A 368 -6.37 -15.04 8.72
C LEU A 368 -4.89 -15.42 8.53
N ILE A 369 -3.98 -14.52 8.91
CA ILE A 369 -2.54 -14.80 8.91
C ILE A 369 -2.24 -15.67 10.13
N LYS A 370 -2.36 -16.99 9.99
CA LYS A 370 -2.21 -17.98 11.08
C LYS A 370 -0.88 -17.91 11.85
N ASN A 371 0.14 -17.26 11.28
CA ASN A 371 1.41 -17.00 11.94
C ASN A 371 1.36 -15.88 13.00
N LEU A 372 0.25 -15.14 13.07
CA LEU A 372 -0.07 -14.08 14.05
C LEU A 372 -1.37 -14.40 14.82
N ASP A 373 -1.83 -15.65 14.79
CA ASP A 373 -2.98 -16.11 15.57
C ASP A 373 -2.71 -15.91 17.08
N GLY A 374 -3.66 -15.30 17.80
CA GLY A 374 -3.49 -14.85 19.18
C GLY A 374 -2.59 -13.61 19.38
N VAL A 375 -2.03 -13.00 18.33
CA VAL A 375 -1.27 -11.73 18.40
C VAL A 375 -2.19 -10.56 18.04
N LYS A 376 -2.51 -9.70 19.02
CA LYS A 376 -3.45 -8.58 18.85
C LYS A 376 -2.80 -7.42 18.12
N ILE A 377 -3.15 -7.23 16.84
CA ILE A 377 -2.60 -6.18 15.97
C ILE A 377 -3.32 -4.83 16.16
N LYS A 378 -2.55 -3.76 16.41
CA LYS A 378 -3.04 -2.37 16.59
C LYS A 378 -2.80 -1.44 15.38
N ARG A 379 -1.92 -1.83 14.46
CA ARG A 379 -1.58 -1.11 13.22
C ARG A 379 -1.19 -2.07 12.10
N ILE A 380 -1.45 -1.66 10.87
CA ILE A 380 -1.10 -2.37 9.63
C ILE A 380 -0.65 -1.37 8.57
N ALA A 381 0.24 -1.80 7.66
CA ALA A 381 0.63 -1.05 6.48
C ALA A 381 0.89 -2.02 5.31
N ALA A 382 0.68 -1.55 4.08
CA ALA A 382 0.87 -2.32 2.86
C ALA A 382 1.51 -1.46 1.77
N GLY A 383 2.71 -1.87 1.32
CA GLY A 383 3.45 -1.19 0.26
C GLY A 383 3.24 -1.85 -1.10
N MET A 384 4.21 -1.69 -2.02
CA MET A 384 4.07 -2.29 -3.36
C MET A 384 4.15 -3.81 -3.32
N LEU A 385 5.16 -4.36 -2.63
CA LEU A 385 5.47 -5.81 -2.58
C LEU A 385 5.65 -6.36 -1.14
N HIS A 386 5.40 -5.57 -0.11
CA HIS A 386 5.55 -5.95 1.30
C HIS A 386 4.41 -5.40 2.17
N SER A 387 4.29 -5.93 3.38
CA SER A 387 3.33 -5.52 4.41
C SER A 387 4.01 -5.52 5.78
N ALA A 388 3.52 -4.66 6.67
CA ALA A 388 3.94 -4.60 8.07
C ALA A 388 2.74 -4.52 9.00
N CYS A 389 2.92 -4.91 10.26
CA CYS A 389 1.93 -4.72 11.31
C CYS A 389 2.61 -4.60 12.69
N ILE A 390 1.93 -3.95 13.64
CA ILE A 390 2.41 -3.75 15.02
C ILE A 390 1.38 -4.32 15.99
N ASP A 391 1.81 -5.06 17.02
CA ASP A 391 0.94 -5.57 18.08
C ASP A 391 0.68 -4.57 19.22
N GLU A 392 -0.28 -4.88 20.11
CA GLU A 392 -0.58 -4.09 21.33
C GLU A 392 0.65 -3.86 22.24
N LYS A 393 1.73 -4.62 22.08
CA LYS A 393 3.00 -4.50 22.83
C LYS A 393 4.08 -3.73 22.06
N GLY A 394 3.72 -3.07 20.96
CA GLY A 394 4.67 -2.33 20.12
C GLY A 394 5.59 -3.20 19.28
N THR A 395 5.32 -4.51 19.16
CA THR A 395 6.16 -5.47 18.42
C THR A 395 5.91 -5.32 16.92
N LEU A 396 6.96 -4.98 16.16
CA LEU A 396 6.90 -4.83 14.70
C LEU A 396 7.09 -6.19 13.99
N PHE A 397 6.18 -6.52 13.07
CA PHE A 397 6.25 -7.71 12.22
C PHE A 397 6.19 -7.32 10.72
N ILE A 398 7.04 -7.94 9.89
CA ILE A 398 7.14 -7.64 8.44
C ILE A 398 7.15 -8.91 7.60
N PHE A 399 6.48 -8.86 6.46
CA PHE A 399 6.40 -9.97 5.50
C PHE A 399 6.21 -9.47 4.06
N GLY A 400 6.62 -10.30 3.10
CA GLY A 400 6.70 -9.93 1.70
C GLY A 400 8.14 -9.73 1.22
N GLN A 401 8.32 -9.00 0.12
CA GLN A 401 9.64 -8.84 -0.46
C GLN A 401 10.51 -7.90 0.38
N LYS A 402 11.32 -8.49 1.26
CA LYS A 402 12.58 -7.87 1.70
C LYS A 402 13.43 -7.62 0.44
N THR A 403 14.22 -6.54 0.40
CA THR A 403 15.11 -6.23 -0.74
C THR A 403 16.29 -7.21 -0.88
N GLU A 404 16.32 -8.24 -0.03
CA GLU A 404 17.34 -9.29 0.01
C GLU A 404 16.89 -10.56 -0.71
N LYS A 405 17.45 -10.82 -1.90
CA LYS A 405 18.24 -12.04 -2.15
C LYS A 405 18.83 -12.11 -3.56
N VAL A 406 20.16 -12.05 -3.60
CA VAL A 406 20.97 -12.80 -4.58
C VAL A 406 21.91 -13.70 -3.76
N GLY A 407 21.37 -14.77 -3.18
CA GLY A 407 22.11 -15.65 -2.28
C GLY A 407 21.34 -16.93 -1.93
N PHE A 408 22.03 -18.08 -1.94
CA PHE A 408 21.46 -19.42 -1.81
C PHE A 408 21.10 -19.83 -0.36
N GLY A 409 20.35 -18.98 0.35
CA GLY A 409 19.74 -19.31 1.65
C GLY A 409 18.37 -20.00 1.47
N ARG A 410 18.04 -20.98 2.32
CA ARG A 410 16.80 -21.80 2.22
C ARG A 410 15.54 -20.92 2.06
N SER A 411 14.72 -21.24 1.06
CA SER A 411 13.58 -20.44 0.60
C SER A 411 12.27 -20.86 1.27
N GLY A 412 12.14 -20.63 2.58
CA GLY A 412 10.98 -21.09 3.37
C GLY A 412 10.37 -20.02 4.26
N ASP A 413 11.17 -19.44 5.15
CA ASP A 413 10.67 -18.62 6.25
C ASP A 413 10.35 -17.16 5.84
N GLU A 414 10.80 -16.74 4.66
CA GLU A 414 10.69 -15.36 4.15
C GLU A 414 9.27 -14.96 3.73
N LEU A 415 8.36 -15.92 3.55
CA LEU A 415 6.95 -15.66 3.21
C LEU A 415 6.03 -15.55 4.45
N ARG A 416 6.61 -15.44 5.65
CA ARG A 416 5.91 -15.33 6.94
C ARG A 416 6.27 -14.03 7.67
N PRO A 417 5.39 -13.52 8.56
CA PRO A 417 5.70 -12.44 9.47
C PRO A 417 6.99 -12.73 10.25
N THR A 418 8.01 -11.89 10.04
CA THR A 418 9.25 -11.87 10.83
C THR A 418 9.16 -10.73 11.83
N VAL A 419 9.51 -10.96 13.10
CA VAL A 419 9.73 -9.87 14.07
C VAL A 419 10.93 -9.03 13.63
N VAL A 420 10.88 -7.72 13.86
CA VAL A 420 12.01 -6.80 13.70
C VAL A 420 12.51 -6.41 15.09
N GLU A 421 13.63 -6.98 15.52
CA GLU A 421 14.14 -6.83 16.89
C GLU A 421 14.94 -5.52 17.11
N ASP A 422 15.39 -4.86 16.04
CA ASP A 422 16.21 -3.65 16.08
C ASP A 422 15.42 -2.33 16.32
N VAL A 423 14.08 -2.38 16.34
CA VAL A 423 13.21 -1.21 16.59
C VAL A 423 12.61 -1.28 18.00
N PRO A 424 12.61 -0.17 18.77
CA PRO A 424 11.87 -0.06 20.03
C PRO A 424 10.35 -0.21 19.88
N PHE A 425 9.63 0.03 20.99
CA PHE A 425 8.16 -0.01 21.03
C PHE A 425 7.56 0.87 19.93
N SER A 426 6.95 0.25 18.94
CA SER A 426 6.46 0.93 17.73
C SER A 426 5.03 1.43 17.90
N GLU A 427 4.70 2.59 17.36
CA GLU A 427 3.36 3.19 17.39
C GLU A 427 2.73 3.38 16.01
N GLU A 428 3.48 3.86 15.01
CA GLU A 428 2.99 4.01 13.64
C GLU A 428 3.96 3.35 12.64
N VAL A 429 3.43 2.82 11.54
CA VAL A 429 4.22 2.20 10.45
C VAL A 429 3.65 2.60 9.10
N ALA A 430 4.53 2.88 8.15
CA ALA A 430 4.20 3.09 6.74
C ALA A 430 5.10 2.25 5.84
N CYS A 431 4.52 1.75 4.75
CA CYS A 431 5.17 0.90 3.76
C CYS A 431 5.06 1.57 2.39
N GLY A 432 6.15 2.10 1.87
CA GLY A 432 6.18 2.75 0.56
C GLY A 432 6.31 1.75 -0.60
N GLY A 433 6.84 2.22 -1.72
CA GLY A 433 7.18 1.37 -2.86
C GLY A 433 8.07 0.18 -2.45
N TYR A 434 9.24 0.49 -1.90
CA TYR A 434 10.28 -0.48 -1.55
C TYR A 434 11.02 -0.14 -0.23
N HIS A 435 10.51 0.80 0.54
CA HIS A 435 11.01 1.19 1.87
C HIS A 435 9.93 1.02 2.93
N THR A 436 10.35 0.93 4.19
CA THR A 436 9.48 0.94 5.36
C THR A 436 9.96 2.03 6.32
N CYS A 437 9.03 2.78 6.89
CA CYS A 437 9.29 3.77 7.94
C CYS A 437 8.43 3.48 9.17
N VAL A 438 9.00 3.64 10.37
CA VAL A 438 8.33 3.34 11.65
C VAL A 438 8.63 4.44 12.66
N VAL A 439 7.62 4.79 13.44
CA VAL A 439 7.68 5.78 14.53
C VAL A 439 7.48 5.06 15.86
N THR A 440 8.36 5.31 16.83
CA THR A 440 8.31 4.73 18.19
C THR A 440 7.35 5.51 19.11
N ASP A 441 7.13 4.99 20.33
CA ASP A 441 6.46 5.71 21.42
C ASP A 441 7.19 6.99 21.85
N SER A 442 8.53 7.02 21.75
CA SER A 442 9.36 8.23 21.89
C SER A 442 9.22 9.22 20.73
N GLY A 443 8.60 8.81 19.61
CA GLY A 443 8.52 9.57 18.37
C GLY A 443 9.85 9.69 17.61
N ASP A 444 10.79 8.77 17.86
CA ASP A 444 11.95 8.55 17.00
C ASP A 444 11.50 7.87 15.70
N LEU A 445 12.09 8.29 14.57
CA LEU A 445 11.78 7.78 13.24
C LEU A 445 12.86 6.81 12.77
N TYR A 446 12.46 5.60 12.38
CA TYR A 446 13.32 4.60 11.77
C TYR A 446 12.94 4.41 10.30
N SER A 447 13.92 4.17 9.43
CA SER A 447 13.73 3.95 7.98
C SER A 447 14.73 2.91 7.43
N TRP A 448 14.30 2.10 6.47
CA TRP A 448 15.15 1.14 5.75
C TRP A 448 14.45 0.62 4.47
N GLY A 449 15.20 -0.11 3.64
CA GLY A 449 14.74 -0.65 2.35
C GLY A 449 15.46 0.00 1.17
N SER A 450 14.83 0.01 -0.01
CA SER A 450 15.37 0.75 -1.16
C SER A 450 15.42 2.24 -0.86
N ASN A 451 16.54 2.86 -1.21
CA ASN A 451 16.80 4.28 -1.00
C ASN A 451 17.07 5.01 -2.33
N GLU A 452 16.57 4.44 -3.44
CA GLU A 452 16.52 5.16 -4.71
C GLU A 452 15.88 6.53 -4.51
N ASN A 453 16.55 7.58 -5.01
CA ASN A 453 16.14 8.97 -4.85
C ASN A 453 16.07 9.47 -3.39
N GLY A 454 16.71 8.78 -2.43
CA GLY A 454 16.87 9.25 -1.06
C GLY A 454 15.62 9.15 -0.16
N CYS A 455 14.66 8.30 -0.52
CA CYS A 455 13.37 8.17 0.19
C CYS A 455 13.45 7.68 1.65
N LEU A 456 14.63 7.25 2.13
CA LEU A 456 14.88 7.00 3.56
C LEU A 456 15.19 8.29 4.35
N GLY A 457 15.69 9.35 3.70
CA GLY A 457 15.97 10.64 4.36
C GLY A 457 17.27 10.65 5.18
N LEU A 458 18.20 9.73 4.89
CA LEU A 458 19.44 9.49 5.63
C LEU A 458 20.67 10.21 5.03
N GLY A 459 20.47 11.29 4.26
CA GLY A 459 21.56 12.08 3.67
C GLY A 459 22.20 11.48 2.41
N GLY A 460 21.67 10.38 1.88
CA GLY A 460 22.19 9.69 0.70
C GLY A 460 21.20 8.72 0.06
N THR A 461 21.65 7.97 -0.95
CA THR A 461 20.82 7.07 -1.77
C THR A 461 21.18 5.58 -1.64
N ASP A 462 22.05 5.22 -0.69
CA ASP A 462 22.47 3.84 -0.45
C ASP A 462 21.35 3.00 0.20
N MET A 463 21.20 1.75 -0.27
CA MET A 463 20.16 0.83 0.21
C MET A 463 20.49 0.27 1.61
N VAL A 464 19.69 0.68 2.59
CA VAL A 464 19.76 0.24 4.00
C VAL A 464 18.93 -1.04 4.18
N ARG A 465 19.43 -2.03 4.94
CA ARG A 465 18.82 -3.37 5.06
C ARG A 465 18.16 -3.64 6.42
N SER A 466 18.71 -3.05 7.47
CA SER A 466 18.23 -3.10 8.87
C SER A 466 17.72 -1.71 9.28
N PRO A 467 16.78 -1.59 10.23
CA PRO A 467 16.25 -0.29 10.65
C PRO A 467 17.33 0.72 11.06
N GLU A 468 17.33 1.90 10.45
CA GLU A 468 18.25 2.99 10.78
C GLU A 468 17.47 4.23 11.24
N VAL A 469 17.93 4.85 12.33
CA VAL A 469 17.24 5.99 12.97
C VAL A 469 17.55 7.31 12.25
N LEU A 470 16.52 7.91 11.67
CA LEU A 470 16.60 9.18 10.96
C LEU A 470 16.67 10.34 11.98
N LYS A 471 17.88 10.87 12.19
CA LYS A 471 18.14 12.02 13.06
C LYS A 471 18.26 13.30 12.24
N SER A 472 17.17 14.06 12.14
CA SER A 472 17.18 15.41 11.57
C SER A 472 17.09 16.47 12.67
N SER A 473 17.96 17.48 12.63
CA SER A 473 17.89 18.67 13.50
C SER A 473 16.74 19.61 13.16
N LEU A 474 16.04 19.37 12.04
CA LEU A 474 14.88 20.16 11.60
C LEU A 474 13.60 19.72 12.33
N PHE A 475 13.53 18.51 12.87
CA PHE A 475 12.42 18.04 13.71
C PHE A 475 12.48 18.70 15.09
N LYS A 476 11.64 19.71 15.31
CA LYS A 476 11.57 20.46 16.58
C LYS A 476 10.83 19.69 17.68
N PHE A 477 10.06 18.68 17.30
CA PHE A 477 9.19 17.86 18.14
C PHE A 477 9.32 16.38 17.74
N PRO A 478 8.89 15.43 18.59
CA PRO A 478 8.78 14.03 18.21
C PRO A 478 7.90 13.86 16.96
N VAL A 479 8.21 12.86 16.13
CA VAL A 479 7.37 12.49 14.98
C VAL A 479 6.09 11.81 15.51
N SER A 480 4.94 12.14 14.94
CA SER A 480 3.62 11.66 15.39
C SER A 480 2.81 10.93 14.31
N LYS A 481 3.13 11.16 13.03
CA LYS A 481 2.57 10.42 11.87
C LYS A 481 3.63 10.27 10.80
N VAL A 482 3.54 9.18 10.03
CA VAL A 482 4.34 8.91 8.84
C VAL A 482 3.45 8.36 7.73
N SER A 483 3.73 8.75 6.49
CA SER A 483 3.15 8.17 5.28
C SER A 483 4.23 8.00 4.22
N CYS A 484 4.14 6.94 3.43
CA CYS A 484 5.17 6.54 2.48
C CYS A 484 4.53 6.28 1.11
N GLY A 485 4.91 7.08 0.12
CA GLY A 485 4.47 6.93 -1.25
C GLY A 485 5.34 5.94 -2.03
N TRP A 486 5.34 6.05 -3.37
CA TRP A 486 6.18 5.16 -4.18
C TRP A 486 7.68 5.35 -3.92
N LYS A 487 8.14 6.61 -3.99
CA LYS A 487 9.54 7.03 -3.84
C LYS A 487 9.72 8.29 -2.98
N HIS A 488 8.77 8.58 -2.11
CA HIS A 488 8.83 9.71 -1.19
C HIS A 488 8.20 9.37 0.17
N THR A 489 8.58 10.09 1.21
CA THR A 489 8.06 9.93 2.57
C THR A 489 7.62 11.30 3.08
N ALA A 490 6.52 11.34 3.83
CA ALA A 490 6.04 12.51 4.56
C ALA A 490 5.80 12.18 6.04
N VAL A 491 6.07 13.12 6.93
CA VAL A 491 5.80 12.99 8.37
C VAL A 491 5.18 14.26 8.95
N ILE A 492 4.49 14.10 10.08
CA ILE A 492 4.05 15.20 10.93
C ILE A 492 4.89 15.20 12.21
N SER A 493 5.51 16.33 12.52
CA SER A 493 6.25 16.58 13.78
C SER A 493 5.76 17.91 14.35
N GLY A 494 5.16 17.89 15.55
CA GLY A 494 4.54 19.07 16.18
C GLY A 494 3.33 19.68 15.46
N GLY A 495 2.97 19.19 14.27
CA GLY A 495 1.99 19.80 13.37
C GLY A 495 2.60 20.46 12.13
N ASP A 496 3.93 20.59 12.08
CA ASP A 496 4.69 20.87 10.86
C ASP A 496 4.76 19.59 10.00
N ILE A 497 4.66 19.72 8.66
CA ILE A 497 4.89 18.63 7.71
C ILE A 497 6.34 18.68 7.21
N TYR A 498 6.97 17.51 7.11
CA TYR A 498 8.28 17.34 6.49
C TYR A 498 8.22 16.24 5.42
N THR A 499 8.93 16.44 4.31
CA THR A 499 8.93 15.56 3.12
C THR A 499 10.33 15.36 2.57
N TRP A 500 10.57 14.20 1.96
CA TRP A 500 11.83 13.86 1.28
C TRP A 500 11.65 12.68 0.32
N GLY A 501 12.70 12.38 -0.45
CA GLY A 501 12.75 11.38 -1.50
C GLY A 501 12.78 11.99 -2.91
N TRP A 502 12.23 11.27 -3.89
CA TRP A 502 12.09 11.74 -5.25
C TRP A 502 11.15 12.95 -5.32
N GLY A 503 11.59 14.04 -5.93
CA GLY A 503 10.80 15.28 -6.11
C GLY A 503 10.17 15.43 -7.49
N GLY A 504 10.69 14.70 -8.49
CA GLY A 504 10.31 14.86 -9.90
C GLY A 504 11.51 14.81 -10.85
N ALA A 505 12.73 14.99 -10.32
CA ALA A 505 13.97 15.08 -11.08
C ALA A 505 14.10 13.96 -12.12
N ASN A 506 14.40 14.36 -13.35
CA ASN A 506 14.52 13.51 -14.55
C ASN A 506 13.22 12.87 -15.07
N GLY A 507 12.04 13.31 -14.61
CA GLY A 507 10.73 13.15 -15.27
C GLY A 507 10.38 11.74 -15.76
N THR A 508 9.80 10.92 -14.89
CA THR A 508 9.62 9.47 -15.17
C THR A 508 8.50 9.13 -16.15
N PHE A 509 7.47 9.98 -16.26
CA PHE A 509 6.37 9.79 -17.21
C PHE A 509 5.93 11.14 -17.79
N PHE A 510 5.80 11.20 -19.12
CA PHE A 510 5.29 12.36 -19.86
C PHE A 510 4.14 11.92 -20.77
N GLU A 511 2.91 12.08 -20.30
CA GLU A 511 1.75 12.19 -21.19
C GLU A 511 1.42 13.69 -21.39
N GLU A 512 1.34 14.10 -22.64
CA GLU A 512 0.88 15.41 -23.15
C GLU A 512 1.35 16.71 -22.41
N GLY A 513 2.53 16.67 -21.78
CA GLY A 513 3.24 17.87 -21.30
C GLY A 513 3.03 18.22 -19.82
N HIS A 514 2.32 17.39 -19.07
CA HIS A 514 2.27 17.49 -17.61
C HIS A 514 3.52 16.86 -16.96
N SER A 515 3.84 17.26 -15.72
CA SER A 515 5.04 16.82 -15.01
C SER A 515 4.70 15.84 -13.90
N SER A 516 5.34 14.67 -13.97
CA SER A 516 5.19 13.55 -13.03
C SER A 516 5.63 13.79 -11.57
N GLY A 517 6.02 15.02 -11.20
CA GLY A 517 6.63 15.37 -9.91
C GLY A 517 5.83 16.34 -9.03
N GLY A 518 6.53 16.92 -8.05
CA GLY A 518 6.04 17.96 -7.13
C GLY A 518 5.56 17.47 -5.76
N GLN A 519 5.52 16.15 -5.53
CA GLN A 519 4.95 15.50 -4.32
C GLN A 519 5.59 15.90 -2.98
N LEU A 520 6.72 16.62 -3.00
CA LEU A 520 7.40 17.14 -1.82
C LEU A 520 6.95 18.57 -1.46
N GLY A 521 6.23 19.28 -2.34
CA GLY A 521 5.59 20.56 -1.99
C GLY A 521 6.54 21.77 -1.87
N HIS A 522 7.85 21.61 -2.10
CA HIS A 522 8.86 22.65 -1.97
C HIS A 522 8.93 23.64 -3.16
N GLY A 523 7.92 23.67 -4.04
CA GLY A 523 7.86 24.58 -5.19
C GLY A 523 8.75 24.19 -6.38
N ASN A 524 9.31 22.98 -6.38
CA ASN A 524 10.32 22.52 -7.33
C ASN A 524 10.30 20.98 -7.51
N ASP A 525 11.11 20.45 -8.43
CA ASP A 525 11.25 19.03 -8.76
C ASP A 525 12.48 18.32 -8.15
N VAL A 526 13.20 18.98 -7.24
CA VAL A 526 14.46 18.49 -6.67
C VAL A 526 14.22 17.27 -5.77
N ASP A 527 15.04 16.24 -5.93
CA ASP A 527 15.12 15.12 -4.98
C ASP A 527 15.82 15.58 -3.70
N TYR A 528 15.17 15.38 -2.55
CA TYR A 528 15.74 15.72 -1.25
C TYR A 528 16.08 14.44 -0.47
N PHE A 529 17.34 14.29 -0.06
CA PHE A 529 17.83 13.09 0.62
C PHE A 529 17.79 13.20 2.15
N GLU A 530 17.26 14.29 2.69
CA GLU A 530 17.05 14.58 4.12
C GLU A 530 15.66 15.22 4.31
N PRO A 531 15.00 15.11 5.48
CA PRO A 531 13.68 15.68 5.73
C PRO A 531 13.64 17.20 5.61
N MET A 532 12.92 17.73 4.62
CA MET A 532 12.71 19.17 4.43
C MET A 532 11.32 19.57 4.91
N MET A 533 11.24 20.69 5.64
CA MET A 533 9.95 21.25 6.09
C MET A 533 9.17 21.79 4.88
N VAL A 534 7.88 21.48 4.82
CA VAL A 534 6.97 22.02 3.79
C VAL A 534 6.46 23.39 4.23
N GLU A 535 6.47 24.38 3.34
CA GLU A 535 5.92 25.70 3.64
C GLU A 535 4.41 25.75 3.40
N PHE A 536 3.66 26.22 4.39
CA PHE A 536 2.20 26.43 4.36
C PHE A 536 1.79 27.58 5.30
N SER A 537 0.49 27.83 5.47
CA SER A 537 -0.01 28.94 6.29
C SER A 537 0.36 28.80 7.77
N LYS A 538 0.88 29.89 8.38
CA LYS A 538 1.34 29.93 9.77
C LYS A 538 0.26 29.69 10.84
N ASN A 539 -1.01 29.77 10.44
CA ASN A 539 -2.18 29.56 11.32
C ASN A 539 -2.83 28.19 11.09
N ALA A 540 -2.18 27.31 10.32
CA ALA A 540 -2.63 25.95 10.06
C ALA A 540 -1.77 24.94 10.83
N ARG A 541 -2.32 23.76 11.07
CA ARG A 541 -1.62 22.65 11.71
C ARG A 541 -2.01 21.33 11.04
N ALA A 542 -1.04 20.56 10.60
CA ALA A 542 -1.33 19.25 10.01
C ALA A 542 -1.78 18.25 11.07
N VAL A 543 -2.82 17.47 10.75
CA VAL A 543 -3.36 16.39 11.60
C VAL A 543 -3.34 15.02 10.94
N HIS A 544 -3.42 15.00 9.61
CA HIS A 544 -3.41 13.78 8.80
C HIS A 544 -2.54 14.01 7.56
N VAL A 545 -1.84 12.97 7.11
CA VAL A 545 -1.03 13.00 5.89
C VAL A 545 -1.12 11.65 5.18
N SER A 546 -1.22 11.68 3.84
CA SER A 546 -1.27 10.50 2.99
C SER A 546 -0.43 10.71 1.74
N CYS A 547 0.50 9.80 1.49
CA CYS A 547 1.34 9.77 0.30
C CYS A 547 0.83 8.70 -0.67
N GLY A 548 0.46 9.13 -1.88
CA GLY A 548 0.13 8.24 -3.00
C GLY A 548 1.37 7.87 -3.81
N PHE A 549 1.20 7.56 -5.09
CA PHE A 549 2.34 7.21 -5.95
C PHE A 549 3.28 8.42 -6.15
N ASN A 550 2.76 9.50 -6.77
CA ASN A 550 3.47 10.76 -7.07
C ASN A 550 2.68 11.98 -6.59
N HIS A 551 1.90 11.87 -5.52
CA HIS A 551 1.18 12.99 -4.91
C HIS A 551 1.04 12.80 -3.39
N THR A 552 0.94 13.90 -2.67
CA THR A 552 0.75 13.94 -1.22
C THR A 552 -0.50 14.76 -0.91
N GLY A 553 -1.30 14.30 0.04
CA GLY A 553 -2.40 15.06 0.63
C GLY A 553 -2.23 15.15 2.14
N ALA A 554 -2.77 16.22 2.73
CA ALA A 554 -2.87 16.40 4.17
C ALA A 554 -4.18 17.07 4.56
N ILE A 555 -4.65 16.81 5.78
CA ILE A 555 -5.70 17.61 6.41
C ILE A 555 -5.02 18.60 7.35
N PHE A 556 -5.36 19.87 7.18
CA PHE A 556 -4.91 20.95 8.04
C PHE A 556 -6.09 21.51 8.84
N GLU A 557 -5.97 21.53 10.17
CA GLU A 557 -6.80 22.37 11.04
C GLU A 557 -6.33 23.82 10.94
N TYR A 558 -7.26 24.77 10.93
CA TYR A 558 -6.96 26.20 10.99
C TYR A 558 -7.51 26.79 12.29
N SER A 559 -6.71 27.58 12.98
CA SER A 559 -7.17 28.38 14.12
C SER A 559 -7.71 29.73 13.66
N GLU A 560 -8.81 30.19 14.27
CA GLU A 560 -9.22 31.59 14.21
C GLU A 560 -8.09 32.51 14.74
N ASN A 561 -8.08 33.77 14.28
CA ASN A 561 -6.96 34.71 14.34
C ASN A 561 -7.23 35.85 15.34
#